data_AF-A0A2X4RXV5-F1
#
_entry.id   AF-A0A2X4RXV5-F1
#
_cell.length_a   1.000
_cell.length_b   1.000
_cell.length_c   1.000
_cell.angle_alpha   90.00
_cell.angle_beta   90.00
_cell.angle_gamma   90.00
#
_symmetry.space_group_name_H-M   'P 1'
#
loop_
_entity.id
_entity.type
_entity.pdbx_description
1 polymer ?
#
loop_
_entity_poly.entity_id
_entity_poly.type
_entity_poly.pdbx_seq_one_letter_code
_entity_poly.pdbx_strand_id
1 'polypeptide(L)'
;MKKIMKMGLILSVLICLGSFVGCNSLNKKQVEATENKEAVEAKDTTDEKNTEGKDKAKTNELEYLPFDKDPNAEDGKVVSEYTNGLLKGTLQYPVRKDGKKIAYLTFDDGPSTTNTPEVLKILDKYNIKGTFFVTGNSISAGDKSKELLKQIVKNGHAIGNHTYSHDYKYLYPNRKMNVNNIMSDINKNENLMKEVLGEDFSTKVVRFPGGYWSWQDRTPMKEKMIQEGIQNIDWNALNGDAEGKKKNADELVEFAKKSVEDLGPNADNVVVLMHDTYGKEETVKALPRIIEYLQSKGFEFKSIK
;
A
#
# COMPACT_ATOMS: atom_id res chain seq x y z
N MET A 1 13.70 13.69 40.20
CA MET A 1 13.52 12.25 39.86
C MET A 1 12.52 12.16 38.72
N LYS A 2 12.98 11.90 37.49
CA LYS A 2 12.11 11.79 36.30
C LYS A 2 11.41 10.43 36.32
N LYS A 3 10.08 10.43 36.32
CA LYS A 3 9.26 9.22 36.13
C LYS A 3 9.54 8.67 34.72
N ILE A 4 10.17 7.51 34.66
CA ILE A 4 10.30 6.71 33.43
C ILE A 4 8.92 6.10 33.19
N MET A 5 8.20 6.65 32.22
CA MET A 5 6.92 6.10 31.76
C MET A 5 7.23 4.87 30.90
N LYS A 6 7.04 3.67 31.47
CA LYS A 6 7.08 2.41 30.71
C LYS A 6 5.84 2.35 29.83
N MET A 7 5.97 2.66 28.54
CA MET A 7 4.92 2.43 27.56
C MET A 7 5.15 1.04 26.97
N GLY A 8 4.17 0.15 27.17
CA GLY A 8 4.24 -1.24 26.74
C GLY A 8 4.23 -1.34 25.21
N LEU A 9 5.13 -2.17 24.68
CA LEU A 9 5.09 -2.65 23.31
C LEU A 9 3.78 -3.42 23.13
N ILE A 10 2.79 -2.83 22.45
CA ILE A 10 1.56 -3.54 22.11
C ILE A 10 1.90 -4.51 20.98
N LEU A 11 2.09 -5.77 21.36
CA LEU A 11 2.22 -6.88 20.44
C LEU A 11 0.81 -7.19 19.93
N SER A 12 0.47 -6.71 18.74
CA SER A 12 -0.81 -6.99 18.10
C SER A 12 -0.91 -8.49 17.78
N VAL A 13 -1.84 -9.18 18.46
CA VAL A 13 -2.19 -10.59 18.20
C VAL A 13 -3.63 -10.59 17.70
N LEU A 14 -3.83 -10.92 16.43
CA LEU A 14 -5.16 -11.18 15.86
C LEU A 14 -5.23 -12.64 15.40
N ILE A 15 -6.14 -13.39 16.00
CA ILE A 15 -6.58 -14.72 15.55
C ILE A 15 -7.98 -14.52 14.97
N CYS A 16 -8.13 -14.57 13.65
CA CYS A 16 -9.43 -14.65 12.99
C CYS A 16 -9.66 -16.10 12.54
N LEU A 17 -10.60 -16.79 13.20
CA LEU A 17 -11.18 -18.05 12.74
C LEU A 17 -12.38 -17.72 11.84
N GLY A 18 -12.23 -17.92 10.53
CA GLY A 18 -13.35 -17.82 9.58
C GLY A 18 -14.17 -19.11 9.56
N SER A 19 -15.49 -19.01 9.80
CA SER A 19 -16.45 -20.09 9.58
C SER A 19 -17.03 -19.96 8.17
N PHE A 20 -16.78 -20.95 7.33
CA PHE A 20 -17.36 -21.09 6.00
C PHE A 20 -18.75 -21.73 6.15
N VAL A 21 -19.83 -21.03 5.76
CA VAL A 21 -21.14 -21.64 5.52
C VAL A 21 -21.47 -21.44 4.05
N GLY A 22 -21.31 -22.52 3.28
CA GLY A 22 -21.74 -22.60 1.90
C GLY A 22 -23.26 -22.77 1.82
N CYS A 23 -23.88 -22.01 0.92
CA CYS A 23 -25.25 -22.24 0.50
C CYS A 23 -25.24 -22.60 -0.99
N ASN A 24 -25.59 -23.86 -1.29
CA ASN A 24 -25.79 -24.37 -2.64
C ASN A 24 -27.02 -23.74 -3.27
N SER A 25 -26.90 -23.28 -4.53
CA SER A 25 -28.06 -23.02 -5.38
C SER A 25 -28.04 -23.97 -6.59
N LEU A 26 -29.15 -24.69 -6.76
CA LEU A 26 -29.57 -25.33 -7.99
C LEU A 26 -30.89 -24.65 -8.37
N ASN A 27 -31.02 -24.08 -9.56
CA ASN A 27 -31.62 -24.79 -10.68
C ASN A 27 -31.74 -23.90 -11.94
N LYS A 28 -31.54 -24.54 -13.09
CA LYS A 28 -31.74 -24.01 -14.44
C LYS A 28 -33.20 -23.64 -14.71
N LYS A 29 -33.42 -22.63 -15.56
CA LYS A 29 -34.31 -22.77 -16.73
C LYS A 29 -33.98 -21.72 -17.82
N GLN A 30 -33.65 -22.25 -18.99
CA GLN A 30 -33.70 -21.62 -20.32
C GLN A 30 -35.14 -21.25 -20.67
N VAL A 31 -35.35 -20.12 -21.35
CA VAL A 31 -36.30 -19.98 -22.47
C VAL A 31 -35.69 -19.00 -23.49
N GLU A 32 -35.96 -19.32 -24.76
CA GLU A 32 -35.37 -18.84 -26.00
C GLU A 32 -35.78 -17.42 -26.44
N ALA A 33 -35.06 -17.01 -27.49
CA ALA A 33 -35.07 -15.75 -28.21
C ALA A 33 -36.38 -15.40 -28.92
N THR A 34 -36.50 -14.11 -29.23
CA THR A 34 -37.14 -13.68 -30.49
C THR A 34 -36.44 -12.42 -30.99
N GLU A 35 -35.87 -12.53 -32.19
CA GLU A 35 -35.35 -11.43 -32.99
C GLU A 35 -36.49 -10.51 -33.42
N ASN A 36 -36.22 -9.21 -33.54
CA ASN A 36 -36.89 -8.36 -34.53
C ASN A 36 -35.86 -7.37 -35.09
N LYS A 37 -35.62 -7.52 -36.39
CA LYS A 37 -34.91 -6.57 -37.25
C LYS A 37 -35.94 -5.55 -37.76
N GLU A 38 -35.63 -4.27 -37.65
CA GLU A 38 -36.02 -3.30 -38.67
C GLU A 38 -34.83 -2.38 -38.96
N ALA A 39 -34.51 -2.29 -40.24
CA ALA A 39 -33.53 -1.40 -40.83
C ALA A 39 -34.25 -0.20 -41.43
N VAL A 40 -33.67 0.99 -41.32
CA VAL A 40 -33.97 2.10 -42.23
C VAL A 40 -32.66 2.82 -42.58
N GLU A 41 -32.47 3.01 -43.88
CA GLU A 41 -31.29 3.55 -44.56
C GLU A 41 -31.08 5.06 -44.39
N ALA A 42 -29.79 5.37 -44.54
CA ALA A 42 -29.07 6.60 -44.83
C ALA A 42 -29.81 7.81 -45.46
N LYS A 43 -29.32 9.00 -45.09
CA LYS A 43 -29.01 10.04 -46.07
C LYS A 43 -27.70 10.76 -45.75
N ASP A 44 -26.92 10.82 -46.81
CA ASP A 44 -25.59 11.37 -47.05
C ASP A 44 -25.64 12.91 -47.15
N THR A 45 -24.64 13.58 -46.58
CA THR A 45 -24.08 14.82 -47.12
C THR A 45 -22.61 14.93 -46.69
N THR A 46 -21.74 14.73 -47.67
CA THR A 46 -20.35 15.15 -47.79
C THR A 46 -20.11 16.59 -47.35
N ASP A 47 -18.99 16.84 -46.67
CA ASP A 47 -18.13 17.98 -47.02
C ASP A 47 -16.66 17.72 -46.65
N GLU A 48 -15.80 18.00 -47.63
CA GLU A 48 -14.36 17.79 -47.67
C GLU A 48 -13.60 18.76 -46.76
N LYS A 49 -12.53 18.28 -46.11
CA LYS A 49 -11.14 18.70 -46.37
C LYS A 49 -10.18 18.26 -45.26
N ASN A 50 -9.03 17.75 -45.74
CA ASN A 50 -7.69 17.88 -45.14
C ASN A 50 -7.49 17.26 -43.75
N THR A 51 -6.46 16.49 -43.47
CA THR A 51 -5.14 16.32 -44.07
C THR A 51 -4.54 15.11 -43.37
N GLU A 52 -3.66 14.40 -44.06
CA GLU A 52 -2.84 13.34 -43.49
C GLU A 52 -2.14 13.81 -42.21
N GLY A 53 -2.49 13.19 -41.10
CA GLY A 53 -1.80 13.26 -39.83
C GLY A 53 -1.84 11.88 -39.21
N LYS A 54 -0.89 11.01 -39.58
CA LYS A 54 -0.60 9.79 -38.83
C LYS A 54 -0.04 10.20 -37.47
N ASP A 55 -0.91 10.59 -36.55
CA ASP A 55 -0.60 10.49 -35.13
C ASP A 55 -0.59 8.99 -34.81
N LYS A 56 0.62 8.43 -34.83
CA LYS A 56 0.91 7.21 -34.08
C LYS A 56 0.42 7.48 -32.67
N ALA A 57 -0.69 6.85 -32.29
CA ALA A 57 -1.08 6.71 -30.91
C ALA A 57 0.17 6.25 -30.15
N LYS A 58 0.76 7.14 -29.32
CA LYS A 58 1.72 6.72 -28.32
C LYS A 58 1.00 5.65 -27.53
N THR A 59 1.46 4.41 -27.66
CA THR A 59 1.13 3.37 -26.70
C THR A 59 1.47 3.97 -25.34
N ASN A 60 0.45 4.26 -24.53
CA ASN A 60 0.62 4.66 -23.13
C ASN A 60 1.18 3.43 -22.40
N GLU A 61 2.46 3.16 -22.61
CA GLU A 61 3.19 2.15 -21.88
C GLU A 61 3.25 2.64 -20.43
N LEU A 62 2.83 1.77 -19.51
CA LEU A 62 2.75 2.12 -18.09
C LEU A 62 4.17 2.23 -17.54
N GLU A 63 4.70 3.45 -17.45
CA GLU A 63 6.06 3.69 -16.97
C GLU A 63 6.11 3.77 -15.43
N TYR A 64 6.78 2.81 -14.79
CA TYR A 64 7.10 2.87 -13.36
C TYR A 64 8.49 3.46 -13.16
N LEU A 65 8.55 4.75 -12.80
CA LEU A 65 9.82 5.46 -12.62
C LEU A 65 10.61 4.92 -11.42
N PRO A 66 11.93 4.69 -11.55
CA PRO A 66 12.80 4.44 -10.39
C PRO A 66 12.91 5.70 -9.49
N PHE A 67 13.36 5.52 -8.24
CA PHE A 67 13.37 6.60 -7.25
C PHE A 67 14.22 7.82 -7.67
N ASP A 68 15.31 7.61 -8.38
CA ASP A 68 16.26 8.65 -8.83
C ASP A 68 15.67 9.53 -9.94
N LYS A 69 14.61 9.06 -10.60
CA LYS A 69 13.86 9.78 -11.64
C LYS A 69 12.50 10.28 -11.17
N ASP A 70 12.09 9.96 -9.94
CA ASP A 70 10.81 10.37 -9.38
C ASP A 70 11.00 11.44 -8.29
N PRO A 71 10.66 12.72 -8.56
CA PRO A 71 10.85 13.80 -7.59
C PRO A 71 9.97 13.64 -6.33
N ASN A 72 8.91 12.83 -6.39
CA ASN A 72 8.01 12.58 -5.27
C ASN A 72 8.41 11.33 -4.46
N ALA A 73 9.47 10.62 -4.87
CA ALA A 73 9.96 9.45 -4.17
C ALA A 73 11.20 9.73 -3.31
N GLU A 74 11.47 8.82 -2.38
CA GLU A 74 12.72 8.71 -1.65
C GLU A 74 13.17 7.25 -1.64
N ASP A 75 14.50 7.06 -1.62
CA ASP A 75 15.14 5.75 -1.58
C ASP A 75 14.69 4.97 -0.34
N GLY A 76 14.09 3.79 -0.55
CA GLY A 76 13.66 2.88 0.50
C GLY A 76 14.77 2.52 1.48
N LYS A 77 16.04 2.49 1.04
CA LYS A 77 17.17 2.29 1.94
C LYS A 77 17.27 3.40 2.97
N VAL A 78 17.17 4.66 2.53
CA VAL A 78 17.18 5.85 3.41
C VAL A 78 15.99 5.81 4.38
N VAL A 79 14.79 5.50 3.89
CA VAL A 79 13.58 5.44 4.74
C VAL A 79 13.64 4.29 5.76
N SER A 80 14.22 3.14 5.39
CA SER A 80 14.40 2.01 6.30
C SER A 80 15.32 2.35 7.50
N GLU A 81 16.32 3.21 7.29
CA GLU A 81 17.22 3.65 8.34
C GLU A 81 16.50 4.54 9.37
N TYR A 82 15.60 5.43 8.91
CA TYR A 82 14.83 6.31 9.77
C TYR A 82 13.82 5.57 10.66
N THR A 83 13.33 4.42 10.21
CA THR A 83 12.38 3.61 11.01
C THR A 83 13.07 2.61 11.94
N ASN A 84 14.37 2.33 11.75
CA ASN A 84 15.12 1.29 12.48
C ASN A 84 15.27 1.54 14.00
N GLY A 85 15.19 2.79 14.46
CA GLY A 85 15.34 3.16 15.88
C GLY A 85 14.16 2.71 16.76
N LEU A 86 12.94 2.85 16.26
CA LEU A 86 11.72 2.44 16.98
C LEU A 86 11.63 0.97 17.26
N LEU A 87 12.08 0.24 16.27
CA LEU A 87 11.98 -1.17 16.25
C LEU A 87 12.90 -1.84 17.29
N LYS A 88 13.85 -1.07 17.82
CA LYS A 88 14.74 -1.42 18.92
C LYS A 88 14.27 -0.85 20.28
N GLY A 89 13.08 -0.25 20.33
CA GLY A 89 12.53 0.36 21.55
C GLY A 89 13.16 1.70 21.92
N THR A 90 13.86 2.35 20.99
CA THR A 90 14.40 3.70 21.18
C THR A 90 13.55 4.70 20.39
N LEU A 91 12.90 5.64 21.09
CA LEU A 91 12.22 6.79 20.48
C LEU A 91 13.21 7.88 20.01
N GLN A 92 14.41 7.46 19.59
CA GLN A 92 15.43 8.34 19.03
C GLN A 92 15.59 8.01 17.55
N TYR A 93 15.22 8.96 16.72
CA TYR A 93 15.35 8.85 15.27
C TYR A 93 16.48 9.75 14.80
N PRO A 94 17.18 9.34 13.73
CA PRO A 94 18.03 10.27 13.02
C PRO A 94 17.19 11.44 12.53
N VAL A 95 17.56 12.64 12.95
CA VAL A 95 17.01 13.90 12.41
C VAL A 95 17.55 14.05 10.98
N ARG A 96 16.68 14.43 10.05
CA ARG A 96 17.05 14.69 8.67
C ARG A 96 18.05 15.85 8.59
N LYS A 97 19.07 15.68 7.75
CA LYS A 97 20.16 16.68 7.59
C LYS A 97 19.75 17.86 6.71
N ASP A 98 18.69 17.71 5.92
CA ASP A 98 18.17 18.73 5.00
C ASP A 98 17.20 19.71 5.68
N GLY A 99 16.89 19.50 6.97
CA GLY A 99 15.96 20.34 7.73
C GLY A 99 14.50 20.20 7.31
N LYS A 100 14.18 19.28 6.41
CA LYS A 100 12.80 19.03 5.95
C LYS A 100 12.08 18.10 6.90
N LYS A 101 10.75 18.21 6.96
CA LYS A 101 9.88 17.21 7.56
C LYS A 101 9.17 16.43 6.47
N ILE A 102 9.37 15.11 6.40
CA ILE A 102 8.78 14.24 5.38
C ILE A 102 7.84 13.23 6.03
N ALA A 103 6.62 13.12 5.50
CA ALA A 103 5.66 12.08 5.83
C ALA A 103 5.46 11.14 4.64
N TYR A 104 5.44 9.84 4.90
CA TYR A 104 5.13 8.79 3.93
C TYR A 104 3.80 8.17 4.36
N LEU A 105 2.77 8.40 3.57
CA LEU A 105 1.49 7.73 3.74
C LEU A 105 1.61 6.34 3.12
N THR A 106 1.45 5.31 3.94
CA THR A 106 1.59 3.92 3.51
C THR A 106 0.31 3.15 3.74
N PHE A 107 -0.07 2.31 2.77
CA PHE A 107 -1.32 1.55 2.78
C PHE A 107 -1.00 0.08 2.54
N ASP A 108 -1.36 -0.76 3.51
CA ASP A 108 -1.14 -2.21 3.45
C ASP A 108 -2.43 -2.93 3.01
N ASP A 109 -2.24 -4.17 2.52
CA ASP A 109 -3.26 -5.18 2.18
C ASP A 109 -4.07 -4.98 0.90
N GLY A 110 -3.97 -3.81 0.26
CA GLY A 110 -4.61 -3.54 -1.03
C GLY A 110 -4.04 -4.35 -2.21
N PRO A 111 -4.57 -4.14 -3.43
CA PRO A 111 -5.69 -3.24 -3.73
C PRO A 111 -7.06 -3.87 -3.42
N SER A 112 -7.96 -3.12 -2.80
CA SER A 112 -9.38 -3.47 -2.67
C SER A 112 -10.24 -2.68 -3.66
N THR A 113 -11.33 -3.27 -4.14
CA THR A 113 -12.18 -2.60 -5.13
C THR A 113 -13.08 -1.51 -4.55
N THR A 114 -13.05 -1.30 -3.23
CA THR A 114 -13.86 -0.33 -2.51
C THR A 114 -13.04 0.82 -1.93
N ASN A 115 -11.95 0.53 -1.22
CA ASN A 115 -11.21 1.55 -0.47
C ASN A 115 -10.03 2.13 -1.26
N THR A 116 -9.28 1.31 -2.02
CA THR A 116 -8.16 1.80 -2.86
C THR A 116 -8.56 2.93 -3.82
N PRO A 117 -9.69 2.86 -4.58
CA PRO A 117 -10.08 3.95 -5.48
C PRO A 117 -10.34 5.28 -4.74
N GLU A 118 -10.96 5.23 -3.56
CA GLU A 118 -11.25 6.44 -2.77
C GLU A 118 -9.98 7.01 -2.14
N VAL A 119 -9.05 6.15 -1.69
CA VAL A 119 -7.71 6.58 -1.26
C VAL A 119 -7.00 7.31 -2.40
N LEU A 120 -6.96 6.73 -3.60
CA LEU A 120 -6.33 7.37 -4.78
C LEU A 120 -6.94 8.74 -5.08
N LYS A 121 -8.27 8.85 -5.06
CA LYS A 121 -8.99 10.12 -5.26
C LYS A 121 -8.65 11.17 -4.21
N ILE A 122 -8.51 10.76 -2.94
CA ILE A 122 -8.11 11.67 -1.87
C ILE A 122 -6.67 12.13 -2.08
N LEU A 123 -5.74 11.21 -2.34
CA LEU A 123 -4.33 11.57 -2.57
C LEU A 123 -4.17 12.53 -3.76
N ASP A 124 -4.92 12.32 -4.85
CA ASP A 124 -4.96 13.23 -6.00
C ASP A 124 -5.49 14.61 -5.63
N LYS A 125 -6.59 14.69 -4.86
CA LYS A 125 -7.16 15.96 -4.36
C LYS A 125 -6.14 16.80 -3.59
N TYR A 126 -5.24 16.17 -2.82
CA TYR A 126 -4.19 16.87 -2.08
C TYR A 126 -2.87 16.99 -2.86
N ASN A 127 -2.80 16.48 -4.09
CA ASN A 127 -1.58 16.40 -4.91
C ASN A 127 -0.42 15.70 -4.17
N ILE A 128 -0.70 14.58 -3.50
CA ILE A 128 0.25 13.80 -2.70
C ILE A 128 0.43 12.42 -3.31
N LYS A 129 1.64 11.85 -3.18
CA LYS A 129 1.92 10.45 -3.52
C LYS A 129 2.05 9.60 -2.26
N GLY A 130 1.43 8.42 -2.26
CA GLY A 130 1.56 7.40 -1.21
C GLY A 130 2.33 6.18 -1.68
N THR A 131 2.56 5.24 -0.76
CA THR A 131 3.16 3.92 -1.03
C THR A 131 2.15 2.83 -0.69
N PHE A 132 1.88 1.94 -1.64
CA PHE A 132 0.93 0.84 -1.47
C PHE A 132 1.69 -0.47 -1.33
N PHE A 133 1.64 -1.08 -0.16
CA PHE A 133 2.19 -2.41 0.12
C PHE A 133 1.13 -3.45 -0.23
N VAL A 134 1.21 -3.95 -1.47
CA VAL A 134 0.16 -4.78 -2.06
C VAL A 134 0.40 -6.27 -1.81
N THR A 135 -0.69 -7.02 -1.59
CA THR A 135 -0.62 -8.48 -1.47
C THR A 135 -1.00 -9.17 -2.76
N GLY A 136 -0.39 -10.32 -3.03
CA GLY A 136 -0.67 -11.11 -4.23
C GLY A 136 -2.11 -11.64 -4.26
N ASN A 137 -2.66 -12.02 -3.11
CA ASN A 137 -4.06 -12.42 -2.97
C ASN A 137 -5.02 -11.28 -3.35
N SER A 138 -4.74 -10.04 -2.95
CA SER A 138 -5.57 -8.88 -3.32
C SER A 138 -5.49 -8.55 -4.80
N ILE A 139 -4.30 -8.63 -5.41
CA ILE A 139 -4.12 -8.46 -6.87
C ILE A 139 -4.86 -9.56 -7.63
N SER A 140 -4.78 -10.81 -7.16
CA SER A 140 -5.39 -11.98 -7.80
C SER A 140 -6.90 -12.07 -7.64
N ALA A 141 -7.52 -11.18 -6.85
CA ALA A 141 -8.96 -11.21 -6.59
C ALA A 141 -9.83 -10.96 -7.85
N GLY A 142 -9.28 -10.32 -8.88
CA GLY A 142 -9.94 -10.14 -10.17
C GLY A 142 -9.37 -9.01 -11.01
N ASP A 143 -9.90 -8.85 -12.24
CA ASP A 143 -9.39 -7.86 -13.21
C ASP A 143 -9.48 -6.42 -12.69
N LYS A 144 -10.49 -6.10 -11.88
CA LYS A 144 -10.60 -4.77 -11.26
C LYS A 144 -9.45 -4.48 -10.30
N SER A 145 -8.96 -5.48 -9.56
CA SER A 145 -7.78 -5.32 -8.70
C SER A 145 -6.50 -5.09 -9.50
N LYS A 146 -6.34 -5.80 -10.61
CA LYS A 146 -5.21 -5.60 -11.54
C LYS A 146 -5.24 -4.22 -12.18
N GLU A 147 -6.43 -3.75 -12.58
CA GLU A 147 -6.61 -2.40 -13.11
C GLU A 147 -6.30 -1.33 -12.05
N LEU A 148 -6.69 -1.54 -10.79
CA LEU A 148 -6.31 -0.64 -9.70
C LEU A 148 -4.81 -0.61 -9.46
N LEU A 149 -4.11 -1.75 -9.57
CA LEU A 149 -2.66 -1.78 -9.50
C LEU A 149 -2.02 -0.90 -10.59
N LYS A 150 -2.53 -0.96 -11.82
CA LYS A 150 -2.10 -0.07 -12.91
C LYS A 150 -2.40 1.40 -12.62
N GLN A 151 -3.56 1.69 -12.04
CA GLN A 151 -3.94 3.06 -11.65
C GLN A 151 -3.04 3.63 -10.55
N ILE A 152 -2.62 2.81 -9.58
CA ILE A 152 -1.63 3.20 -8.56
C ILE A 152 -0.36 3.73 -9.25
N VAL A 153 0.20 2.97 -10.19
CA VAL A 153 1.40 3.39 -10.96
C VAL A 153 1.12 4.62 -11.81
N LYS A 154 0.03 4.61 -12.58
CA LYS A 154 -0.33 5.70 -13.50
C LYS A 154 -0.49 7.04 -12.77
N ASN A 155 -0.98 7.02 -11.54
CA ASN A 155 -1.13 8.21 -10.70
C ASN A 155 0.17 8.65 -10.01
N GLY A 156 1.29 7.97 -10.28
CA GLY A 156 2.62 8.29 -9.76
C GLY A 156 2.85 7.85 -8.32
N HIS A 157 2.09 6.87 -7.82
CA HIS A 157 2.33 6.30 -6.49
C HIS A 157 3.39 5.20 -6.55
N ALA A 158 3.99 4.89 -5.39
CA ALA A 158 4.92 3.78 -5.29
C ALA A 158 4.21 2.48 -4.88
N ILE A 159 4.79 1.36 -5.31
CA ILE A 159 4.34 0.01 -4.96
C ILE A 159 5.44 -0.68 -4.15
N GLY A 160 5.08 -1.14 -2.96
CA GLY A 160 5.86 -2.05 -2.14
C GLY A 160 5.26 -3.45 -2.16
N ASN A 161 6.09 -4.45 -1.89
CA ASN A 161 5.65 -5.84 -1.85
C ASN A 161 5.24 -6.21 -0.41
N HIS A 162 4.02 -6.72 -0.22
CA HIS A 162 3.49 -7.16 1.07
C HIS A 162 3.26 -8.68 1.15
N THR A 163 4.11 -9.46 0.46
CA THR A 163 3.98 -10.91 0.27
C THR A 163 2.77 -11.31 -0.58
N TYR A 164 2.76 -12.54 -1.08
CA TYR A 164 1.64 -13.03 -1.87
C TYR A 164 0.43 -13.37 -0.99
N SER A 165 0.64 -14.20 0.02
CA SER A 165 -0.43 -14.86 0.78
C SER A 165 -0.95 -14.05 1.96
N HIS A 166 -0.08 -13.25 2.59
CA HIS A 166 -0.33 -12.66 3.91
C HIS A 166 -0.73 -13.71 4.98
N ASP A 167 -0.28 -14.97 4.84
CA ASP A 167 -0.58 -16.04 5.80
C ASP A 167 0.52 -16.15 6.86
N TYR A 168 0.22 -15.66 8.06
CA TYR A 168 1.14 -15.73 9.20
C TYR A 168 1.60 -17.14 9.57
N LYS A 169 0.78 -18.17 9.39
CA LYS A 169 1.16 -19.55 9.74
C LYS A 169 2.19 -20.09 8.75
N TYR A 170 2.04 -19.73 7.48
CA TYR A 170 2.97 -20.09 6.43
C TYR A 170 4.28 -19.28 6.53
N LEU A 171 4.18 -17.96 6.66
CA LEU A 171 5.34 -17.06 6.69
C LEU A 171 6.15 -17.20 8.00
N TYR A 172 5.46 -17.41 9.11
CA TYR A 172 6.03 -17.37 10.47
C TYR A 172 5.64 -18.60 11.30
N PRO A 173 5.97 -19.84 10.87
CA PRO A 173 5.65 -21.03 11.62
C PRO A 173 6.23 -20.93 13.04
N ASN A 174 5.37 -21.14 14.04
CA ASN A 174 5.73 -20.98 15.46
C ASN A 174 6.24 -19.56 15.82
N ARG A 175 5.76 -18.53 15.11
CA ARG A 175 6.17 -17.12 15.23
C ARG A 175 7.63 -16.84 14.86
N LYS A 176 8.29 -17.74 14.13
CA LYS A 176 9.67 -17.57 13.65
C LYS A 176 9.69 -17.30 12.15
N MET A 177 10.47 -16.32 11.71
CA MET A 177 10.60 -16.01 10.28
C MET A 177 11.16 -17.21 9.52
N ASN A 178 10.38 -17.76 8.60
CA ASN A 178 10.85 -18.79 7.68
C ASN A 178 11.31 -18.12 6.38
N VAL A 179 12.63 -18.00 6.22
CA VAL A 179 13.26 -17.30 5.08
C VAL A 179 12.78 -17.86 3.73
N ASN A 180 12.68 -19.18 3.59
CA ASN A 180 12.27 -19.80 2.33
C ASN A 180 10.81 -19.50 1.99
N ASN A 181 9.91 -19.62 2.96
CA ASN A 181 8.50 -19.32 2.76
C ASN A 181 8.29 -17.84 2.43
N ILE A 182 8.95 -16.95 3.18
CA ILE A 182 8.87 -15.50 2.97
C ILE A 182 9.39 -15.12 1.58
N MET A 183 10.57 -15.61 1.18
CA MET A 183 11.13 -15.31 -0.13
C MET A 183 10.31 -15.91 -1.26
N SER A 184 9.75 -17.11 -1.08
CA SER A 184 8.82 -17.71 -2.03
C SER A 184 7.61 -16.80 -2.25
N ASP A 185 7.03 -16.27 -1.17
CA ASP A 185 5.86 -15.41 -1.23
C ASP A 185 6.16 -14.02 -1.82
N ILE A 186 7.32 -13.44 -1.49
CA ILE A 186 7.80 -12.18 -2.09
C ILE A 186 7.99 -12.34 -3.59
N ASN A 187 8.72 -13.37 -4.02
CA ASN A 187 9.02 -13.60 -5.43
C ASN A 187 7.77 -13.92 -6.24
N LYS A 188 6.83 -14.67 -5.65
CA LYS A 188 5.54 -14.95 -6.29
C LYS A 188 4.73 -13.68 -6.50
N ASN A 189 4.70 -12.78 -5.51
CA ASN A 189 4.01 -11.49 -5.64
C ASN A 189 4.72 -10.57 -6.64
N GLU A 190 6.05 -10.55 -6.65
CA GLU A 190 6.85 -9.79 -7.62
C GLU A 190 6.53 -10.20 -9.06
N ASN A 191 6.51 -11.50 -9.33
CA ASN A 191 6.15 -12.02 -10.64
C ASN A 191 4.72 -11.63 -11.05
N LEU A 192 3.76 -11.72 -10.12
CA LEU A 192 2.39 -11.28 -10.39
C LEU A 192 2.30 -9.77 -10.68
N MET A 193 3.06 -8.94 -9.97
CA MET A 193 3.12 -7.51 -10.25
C MET A 193 3.72 -7.24 -11.64
N LYS A 194 4.78 -7.96 -12.05
CA LYS A 194 5.34 -7.88 -13.41
C LYS A 194 4.36 -8.31 -14.49
N GLU A 195 3.63 -9.40 -14.27
CA GLU A 195 2.58 -9.85 -15.21
C GLU A 195 1.52 -8.78 -15.46
N VAL A 196 1.23 -7.93 -14.46
CA VAL A 196 0.22 -6.87 -14.56
C VAL A 196 0.79 -5.55 -15.05
N LEU A 197 2.01 -5.18 -14.62
CA LEU A 197 2.60 -3.86 -14.80
C LEU A 197 3.66 -3.80 -15.90
N GLY A 198 4.14 -4.95 -16.38
CA GLY A 198 5.23 -5.08 -17.34
C GLY A 198 6.49 -5.69 -16.73
N GLU A 199 7.29 -6.37 -17.55
CA GLU A 199 8.50 -7.11 -17.14
C GLU A 199 9.58 -6.22 -16.49
N ASP A 200 9.60 -4.93 -16.85
CA ASP A 200 10.53 -3.94 -16.30
C ASP A 200 10.14 -3.46 -14.90
N PHE A 201 8.92 -3.75 -14.42
CA PHE A 201 8.51 -3.44 -13.06
C PHE A 201 9.37 -4.22 -12.06
N SER A 202 9.87 -3.53 -11.05
CA SER A 202 10.62 -4.15 -9.96
C SER A 202 10.48 -3.31 -8.70
N THR A 203 10.34 -3.96 -7.54
CA THR A 203 10.42 -3.30 -6.24
C THR A 203 11.30 -4.07 -5.27
N LYS A 204 12.16 -3.33 -4.55
CA LYS A 204 12.94 -3.86 -3.43
C LYS A 204 12.41 -3.38 -2.09
N VAL A 205 11.37 -2.55 -2.09
CA VAL A 205 10.67 -2.07 -0.92
C VAL A 205 9.65 -3.12 -0.50
N VAL A 206 9.89 -3.70 0.67
CA VAL A 206 9.06 -4.77 1.25
C VAL A 206 8.55 -4.29 2.61
N ARG A 207 7.34 -4.68 2.97
CA ARG A 207 6.88 -4.66 4.36
C ARG A 207 6.43 -6.05 4.72
N PHE A 208 6.95 -6.63 5.79
CA PHE A 208 6.52 -7.95 6.23
C PHE A 208 5.13 -7.87 6.88
N PRO A 209 4.20 -8.80 6.57
CA PRO A 209 2.94 -8.95 7.29
C PRO A 209 3.14 -8.91 8.81
N GLY A 210 2.45 -7.99 9.49
CA GLY A 210 2.57 -7.76 10.93
C GLY A 210 3.83 -7.03 11.39
N GLY A 211 4.73 -6.62 10.49
CA GLY A 211 5.97 -5.90 10.78
C GLY A 211 7.14 -6.82 11.17
N TYR A 212 8.35 -6.48 10.73
CA TYR A 212 9.55 -7.33 10.92
C TYR A 212 9.80 -7.70 12.38
N TRP A 213 9.53 -6.77 13.30
CA TRP A 213 9.85 -6.93 14.72
C TRP A 213 8.82 -7.71 15.54
N SER A 214 7.67 -8.04 14.94
CA SER A 214 6.65 -8.89 15.56
C SER A 214 7.05 -10.38 15.62
N TRP A 215 8.10 -10.76 14.88
CA TRP A 215 8.51 -12.13 14.63
C TRP A 215 9.89 -12.45 15.19
N GLN A 216 10.11 -13.71 15.58
CA GLN A 216 11.38 -14.23 16.08
C GLN A 216 12.29 -14.69 14.93
N ASP A 217 13.54 -15.01 15.26
CA ASP A 217 14.53 -15.58 14.32
C ASP A 217 14.83 -14.68 13.12
N ARG A 218 15.09 -13.41 13.43
CA ARG A 218 15.25 -12.33 12.44
C ARG A 218 16.62 -12.33 11.75
N THR A 219 17.65 -12.92 12.35
CA THR A 219 19.03 -12.86 11.82
C THR A 219 19.17 -13.48 10.43
N PRO A 220 18.68 -14.72 10.18
CA PRO A 220 18.75 -15.30 8.83
C PRO A 220 17.98 -14.48 7.79
N MET A 221 16.83 -13.91 8.19
CA MET A 221 16.06 -13.04 7.29
C MET A 221 16.81 -11.74 6.98
N LYS A 222 17.45 -11.12 7.96
CA LYS A 222 18.29 -9.94 7.76
C LYS A 222 19.39 -10.19 6.74
N GLU A 223 20.09 -11.31 6.87
CA GLU A 223 21.17 -11.71 5.96
C GLU A 223 20.63 -11.90 4.54
N LYS A 224 19.48 -12.57 4.41
CA LYS A 224 18.82 -12.74 3.10
C LYS A 224 18.38 -11.41 2.48
N MET A 225 17.85 -10.48 3.27
CA MET A 225 17.48 -9.15 2.78
C MET A 225 18.70 -8.38 2.25
N ILE A 226 19.82 -8.42 2.97
CA ILE A 226 21.08 -7.79 2.53
C ILE A 226 21.55 -8.41 1.20
N GLN A 227 21.49 -9.74 1.08
CA GLN A 227 21.87 -10.46 -0.14
C GLN A 227 21.02 -10.05 -1.35
N GLU A 228 19.70 -9.91 -1.17
CA GLU A 228 18.73 -9.64 -2.24
C GLU A 228 18.48 -8.15 -2.50
N GLY A 229 19.12 -7.27 -1.72
CA GLY A 229 18.91 -5.83 -1.75
C GLY A 229 17.54 -5.37 -1.22
N ILE A 230 16.84 -6.21 -0.46
CA ILE A 230 15.50 -5.91 0.08
C ILE A 230 15.60 -4.85 1.19
N GLN A 231 14.79 -3.81 1.06
CA GLN A 231 14.59 -2.77 2.06
C GLN A 231 13.27 -3.03 2.78
N ASN A 232 13.33 -3.50 4.03
CA ASN A 232 12.11 -3.61 4.85
C ASN A 232 11.74 -2.22 5.39
N ILE A 233 10.51 -1.81 5.12
CA ILE A 233 9.93 -0.58 5.65
C ILE A 233 8.85 -0.98 6.66
N ASP A 234 9.11 -0.83 7.95
CA ASP A 234 8.05 -0.89 8.96
C ASP A 234 7.40 0.50 9.07
N TRP A 235 6.86 0.88 10.24
CA TRP A 235 6.24 2.18 10.45
C TRP A 235 6.68 2.78 11.79
N ASN A 236 6.57 4.11 11.87
CA ASN A 236 6.80 4.84 13.12
C ASN A 236 5.58 5.58 13.64
N ALA A 237 4.59 5.83 12.80
CA ALA A 237 3.27 6.33 13.17
C ALA A 237 2.20 5.42 12.59
N LEU A 238 0.98 5.50 13.11
CA LEU A 238 -0.16 4.72 12.62
C LEU A 238 -1.47 5.38 13.02
N ASN A 239 -2.53 5.17 12.23
CA ASN A 239 -3.87 5.63 12.60
C ASN A 239 -4.60 4.68 13.57
N GLY A 240 -4.03 3.49 13.81
CA GLY A 240 -4.60 2.49 14.71
C GLY A 240 -5.82 1.75 14.15
N ASP A 241 -6.01 1.70 12.82
CA ASP A 241 -7.14 0.99 12.17
C ASP A 241 -7.07 -0.54 12.27
N ALA A 242 -5.94 -1.09 12.72
CA ALA A 242 -5.72 -2.50 13.02
C ALA A 242 -5.51 -2.76 14.53
N GLU A 243 -5.66 -1.73 15.36
CA GLU A 243 -5.38 -1.81 16.81
C GLU A 243 -6.66 -1.97 17.64
N GLY A 244 -6.70 -2.98 18.52
CA GLY A 244 -7.77 -3.13 19.52
C GLY A 244 -9.19 -3.18 18.92
N LYS A 245 -10.15 -2.51 19.59
CA LYS A 245 -11.54 -2.41 19.11
C LYS A 245 -11.61 -1.62 17.79
N LYS A 246 -12.63 -1.92 16.97
CA LYS A 246 -12.94 -1.11 15.78
C LYS A 246 -13.16 0.36 16.18
N LYS A 247 -12.49 1.26 15.45
CA LYS A 247 -12.54 2.71 15.65
C LYS A 247 -13.32 3.38 14.52
N ASN A 248 -14.00 4.48 14.82
CA ASN A 248 -14.53 5.37 13.79
C ASN A 248 -13.46 6.35 13.27
N ALA A 249 -13.78 7.11 12.23
CA ALA A 249 -12.83 8.04 11.61
C ALA A 249 -12.28 9.10 12.57
N ASP A 250 -13.05 9.56 13.55
CA ASP A 250 -12.58 10.55 14.54
C ASP A 250 -11.55 9.93 15.48
N GLU A 251 -11.84 8.73 16.01
CA GLU A 251 -10.91 7.96 16.84
C GLU A 251 -9.62 7.63 16.07
N LEU A 252 -9.69 7.37 14.76
CA LEU A 252 -8.50 7.12 13.92
C LEU A 252 -7.66 8.38 13.71
N VAL A 253 -8.29 9.53 13.49
CA VAL A 253 -7.58 10.82 13.37
C VAL A 253 -6.84 11.14 14.66
N GLU A 254 -7.50 11.03 15.82
CA GLU A 254 -6.87 11.31 17.10
C GLU A 254 -5.74 10.33 17.43
N PHE A 255 -5.91 9.05 17.07
CA PHE A 255 -4.83 8.07 17.23
C PHE A 255 -3.63 8.40 16.32
N ALA A 256 -3.88 8.77 15.06
CA ALA A 256 -2.81 9.19 14.13
C ALA A 256 -2.03 10.38 14.69
N LYS A 257 -2.73 11.44 15.14
CA LYS A 257 -2.11 12.62 15.77
C LYS A 257 -1.24 12.23 16.95
N LYS A 258 -1.80 11.45 17.87
CA LYS A 258 -1.10 10.97 19.06
C LYS A 258 0.15 10.17 18.69
N SER A 259 0.04 9.25 17.73
CA SER A 259 1.18 8.41 17.32
C SER A 259 2.34 9.24 16.77
N VAL A 260 2.05 10.32 16.04
CA VAL A 260 3.06 11.25 15.53
C VAL A 260 3.67 12.09 16.66
N GLU A 261 2.85 12.56 17.60
CA GLU A 261 3.33 13.34 18.75
C GLU A 261 4.22 12.53 19.70
N ASP A 262 3.92 11.24 19.86
CA ASP A 262 4.71 10.30 20.68
C ASP A 262 6.13 10.08 20.12
N LEU A 263 6.40 10.45 18.85
CA LEU A 263 7.75 10.46 18.27
C LEU A 263 8.61 11.63 18.78
N GLY A 264 7.99 12.63 19.41
CA GLY A 264 8.64 13.79 19.99
C GLY A 264 8.83 14.96 19.01
N PRO A 265 9.34 16.10 19.52
CA PRO A 265 9.36 17.37 18.78
C PRO A 265 10.30 17.39 17.57
N ASN A 266 11.25 16.45 17.51
CA ASN A 266 12.22 16.33 16.42
C ASN A 266 11.80 15.30 15.37
N ALA A 267 10.56 14.81 15.40
CA ALA A 267 10.05 13.92 14.39
C ALA A 267 9.92 14.68 13.05
N ASP A 268 10.82 14.38 12.14
CA ASP A 268 10.91 14.97 10.80
C ASP A 268 10.90 13.89 9.69
N ASN A 269 10.74 12.63 10.08
CA ASN A 269 10.54 11.52 9.18
C ASN A 269 9.44 10.61 9.75
N VAL A 270 8.28 10.57 9.09
CA VAL A 270 7.08 9.89 9.61
C VAL A 270 6.54 8.92 8.56
N VAL A 271 6.68 7.62 8.81
CA VAL A 271 6.04 6.55 8.02
C VAL A 271 4.75 6.16 8.73
N VAL A 272 3.62 6.54 8.14
CA VAL A 272 2.27 6.30 8.70
C VAL A 272 1.71 4.99 8.15
N LEU A 273 1.49 4.01 9.01
CA LEU A 273 0.75 2.78 8.67
C LEU A 273 -0.77 3.04 8.67
N MET A 274 -1.40 2.63 7.57
CA MET A 274 -2.84 2.57 7.34
C MET A 274 -3.13 1.35 6.44
N HIS A 275 -4.40 0.99 6.27
CA HIS A 275 -4.81 -0.08 5.37
C HIS A 275 -5.86 0.39 4.37
N ASP A 276 -5.73 0.01 3.10
CA ASP A 276 -6.69 0.29 2.02
C ASP A 276 -7.43 -0.98 1.55
N THR A 277 -7.48 -2.01 2.39
CA THR A 277 -8.24 -3.25 2.17
C THR A 277 -9.72 -3.14 2.58
N TYR A 278 -10.51 -4.18 2.34
CA TYR A 278 -11.93 -4.24 2.70
C TYR A 278 -12.17 -4.05 4.20
N GLY A 279 -13.24 -3.34 4.59
CA GLY A 279 -13.59 -3.10 5.99
C GLY A 279 -12.84 -1.93 6.66
N LYS A 280 -12.06 -1.18 5.87
CA LYS A 280 -11.26 -0.01 6.29
C LYS A 280 -11.85 1.31 5.82
N GLU A 281 -13.17 1.39 5.66
CA GLU A 281 -13.87 2.59 5.17
C GLU A 281 -13.66 3.79 6.11
N GLU A 282 -13.50 3.56 7.42
CA GLU A 282 -13.22 4.62 8.39
C GLU A 282 -11.81 5.21 8.20
N THR A 283 -10.84 4.43 7.70
CA THR A 283 -9.51 4.93 7.31
C THR A 283 -9.63 5.90 6.14
N VAL A 284 -10.44 5.57 5.13
CA VAL A 284 -10.72 6.46 3.99
C VAL A 284 -11.34 7.78 4.47
N LYS A 285 -12.31 7.72 5.39
CA LYS A 285 -12.95 8.92 5.97
C LYS A 285 -11.98 9.75 6.85
N ALA A 286 -11.04 9.11 7.52
CA ALA A 286 -10.05 9.77 8.36
C ALA A 286 -8.94 10.46 7.55
N LEU A 287 -8.57 9.89 6.40
CA LEU A 287 -7.39 10.25 5.61
C LEU A 287 -7.26 11.77 5.32
N PRO A 288 -8.30 12.50 4.87
CA PRO A 288 -8.20 13.94 4.63
C PRO A 288 -7.72 14.74 5.85
N ARG A 289 -8.26 14.41 7.04
CA ARG A 289 -7.92 15.10 8.29
C ARG A 289 -6.54 14.71 8.84
N ILE A 290 -6.06 13.51 8.53
CA ILE A 290 -4.69 13.08 8.82
C ILE A 290 -3.70 13.85 7.95
N ILE A 291 -3.99 13.99 6.65
CA ILE A 291 -3.19 14.79 5.71
C ILE A 291 -3.11 16.24 6.18
N GLU A 292 -4.24 16.88 6.45
CA GLU A 292 -4.32 18.27 6.91
C GLU A 292 -3.55 18.49 8.22
N TYR A 293 -3.62 17.53 9.15
CA TYR A 293 -2.84 17.57 10.37
C TYR A 293 -1.33 17.56 10.09
N LEU A 294 -0.85 16.62 9.26
CA LEU A 294 0.57 16.53 8.92
C LEU A 294 1.05 17.80 8.18
N GLN A 295 0.26 18.34 7.25
CA GLN A 295 0.52 19.62 6.60
C GLN A 295 0.63 20.77 7.61
N SER A 296 -0.28 20.82 8.60
CA SER A 296 -0.25 21.85 9.66
C SER A 296 1.01 21.77 10.54
N LYS A 297 1.67 20.61 10.60
CA LYS A 297 2.94 20.40 11.32
C LYS A 297 4.18 20.65 10.44
N GLY A 298 3.97 21.03 9.18
CA GLY A 298 5.00 21.36 8.20
C GLY A 298 5.57 20.16 7.44
N PHE A 299 4.87 19.03 7.40
CA PHE A 299 5.32 17.87 6.62
C PHE A 299 5.07 18.05 5.12
N GLU A 300 6.11 17.83 4.32
CA GLU A 300 6.00 17.47 2.91
C GLU A 300 5.72 15.96 2.79
N PHE A 301 5.23 15.51 1.64
CA PHE A 301 4.90 14.11 1.41
C PHE A 301 5.75 13.48 0.33
N LYS A 302 6.19 12.25 0.58
CA LYS A 302 6.90 11.43 -0.40
C LYS A 302 6.40 9.99 -0.38
N SER A 303 6.55 9.31 -1.51
CA SER A 303 6.43 7.86 -1.61
C SER A 303 7.80 7.19 -1.45
N ILE A 304 7.83 5.86 -1.28
CA ILE A 304 9.03 5.08 -0.98
C ILE A 304 9.28 4.11 -2.13
N LYS A 305 10.44 4.18 -2.78
CA LYS A 305 10.81 3.34 -3.93
C LYS A 305 12.16 2.66 -3.74
#